data_AF-A0A0D7CDZ2-F1
#
_entry.id   AF-A0A0D7CDZ2-F1
#
_cell.length_a   1.000
_cell.length_b   1.000
_cell.length_c   1.000
_cell.angle_alpha   90.00
_cell.angle_beta   90.00
_cell.angle_gamma   90.00
#
_symmetry.space_group_name_H-M   'P 1'
#
loop_
_entity.id
_entity.type
_entity.pdbx_description
1 polymer ?
#
loop_
_entity_poly.entity_id
_entity_poly.type
_entity_poly.pdbx_seq_one_letter_code
_entity_poly.pdbx_strand_id
1 'polypeptide(L)'
;MSYLTTPTGLTRAPTGPAPLGVGVPGFAHPLLAPTEWAELLRCCRGAGTRGVAPVHWAVLDVANGPGARPDPHCMPAVARLRETGVRVLGHLDTGRGARPFSELISDAHRFLEWYRVDGFWLDRCPTDRTLLPAVRKAATCLRTLREDTYLVFAHGSHPCPGYAESADQLVTFAGGWSDYRFSQVAEWTADYPPERFCHLVHGVPRSHLDEALRIARWQGAGTVYLTDRRAAVATGTAGDAWESLPGHWDAFVSRIGTGVSE
;
A
#
# COMPACT_ATOMS: atom_id res chain seq x y z
N MET A 1 -44.80 -9.04 -31.99
CA MET A 1 -43.98 -9.81 -31.04
C MET A 1 -42.61 -9.15 -31.02
N SER A 2 -42.47 -8.11 -30.20
CA SER A 2 -41.23 -7.32 -30.08
C SER A 2 -40.76 -7.46 -28.64
N TYR A 3 -39.67 -8.19 -28.44
CA TYR A 3 -39.04 -8.36 -27.14
C TYR A 3 -38.11 -7.16 -26.88
N LEU A 4 -38.49 -6.32 -25.92
CA LEU A 4 -37.60 -5.34 -25.31
C LEU A 4 -36.80 -6.07 -24.22
N THR A 5 -35.50 -6.22 -24.44
CA THR A 5 -34.58 -6.71 -23.41
C THR A 5 -34.14 -5.51 -22.57
N THR A 6 -34.66 -5.42 -21.35
CA THR A 6 -34.21 -4.47 -20.32
C THR A 6 -32.80 -4.86 -19.87
N PRO A 7 -31.79 -3.97 -19.86
CA PRO A 7 -30.51 -4.29 -19.24
C PRO A 7 -30.67 -4.32 -17.72
N THR A 8 -30.51 -5.51 -17.14
CA THR A 8 -30.52 -5.73 -15.70
C THR A 8 -29.27 -5.10 -15.08
N GLY A 9 -29.47 -4.11 -14.22
CA GLY A 9 -28.61 -3.81 -13.08
C GLY A 9 -27.20 -3.30 -13.36
N LEU A 10 -27.07 -2.05 -13.81
CA LEU A 10 -25.92 -1.25 -13.40
C LEU A 10 -26.13 -0.89 -11.92
N THR A 11 -25.48 -1.63 -11.02
CA THR A 11 -25.38 -1.24 -9.62
C THR A 11 -24.74 0.13 -9.57
N ARG A 12 -25.56 1.15 -9.32
CA ARG A 12 -25.15 2.54 -9.14
C ARG A 12 -24.06 2.60 -8.07
N ALA A 13 -22.87 3.05 -8.45
CA ALA A 13 -21.77 3.31 -7.53
C ALA A 13 -22.25 4.24 -6.40
N PRO A 14 -21.85 4.01 -5.14
CA PRO A 14 -22.22 4.88 -4.04
C PRO A 14 -21.71 6.30 -4.33
N THR A 15 -22.63 7.25 -4.41
CA THR A 15 -22.37 8.68 -4.62
C THR A 15 -21.91 9.36 -3.32
N GLY A 16 -20.79 8.89 -2.78
CA GLY A 16 -20.04 9.50 -1.68
C GLY A 16 -18.58 9.08 -1.76
N PRO A 17 -17.61 9.87 -1.28
CA PRO A 17 -16.21 9.49 -1.33
C PRO A 17 -16.02 8.18 -0.57
N ALA A 18 -15.53 7.14 -1.25
CA ALA A 18 -15.15 5.89 -0.60
C ALA A 18 -14.20 6.21 0.57
N PRO A 19 -14.35 5.53 1.73
CA PRO A 19 -13.48 5.79 2.86
C PRO A 19 -12.04 5.48 2.45
N LEU A 20 -11.13 6.41 2.74
CA LEU A 20 -9.71 6.16 2.60
C LEU A 20 -9.32 5.00 3.52
N GLY A 21 -8.28 4.26 3.14
CA GLY A 21 -7.57 3.35 4.04
C GLY A 21 -6.15 3.79 4.30
N VAL A 22 -5.52 3.12 5.25
CA VAL A 22 -4.11 3.28 5.59
C VAL A 22 -3.32 2.08 5.06
N GLY A 23 -2.27 2.37 4.29
CA GLY A 23 -1.30 1.36 3.85
C GLY A 23 0.04 1.66 4.49
N VAL A 24 0.61 0.74 5.26
CA VAL A 24 1.85 1.00 6.01
C VAL A 24 3.04 0.49 5.18
N PRO A 25 3.86 1.37 4.58
CA PRO A 25 4.86 0.98 3.57
C PRO A 25 6.10 0.27 4.12
N GLY A 26 6.23 0.17 5.44
CA GLY A 26 7.28 -0.59 6.11
C GLY A 26 7.79 0.14 7.34
N PHE A 27 7.40 -0.32 8.52
CA PHE A 27 8.05 0.12 9.75
C PHE A 27 9.41 -0.54 9.91
N ALA A 28 10.24 0.03 10.78
CA ALA A 28 11.44 -0.64 11.24
C ALA A 28 11.09 -2.02 11.80
N HIS A 29 12.12 -2.88 11.81
CA HIS A 29 12.05 -4.25 12.28
C HIS A 29 11.28 -4.34 13.61
N PRO A 30 10.37 -5.32 13.83
CA PRO A 30 9.57 -5.43 15.05
C PRO A 30 10.36 -5.40 16.36
N LEU A 31 11.63 -5.84 16.33
CA LEU A 31 12.55 -5.74 17.47
C LEU A 31 12.94 -4.29 17.81
N LEU A 32 13.11 -3.44 16.79
CA LEU A 32 13.52 -2.04 16.92
C LEU A 32 12.32 -1.11 17.14
N ALA A 33 11.15 -1.50 16.63
CA ALA A 33 9.94 -0.69 16.63
C ALA A 33 8.72 -1.42 17.27
N PRO A 34 8.84 -2.00 18.49
CA PRO A 34 7.75 -2.79 19.08
C PRO A 34 6.49 -1.95 19.34
N THR A 35 6.65 -0.65 19.62
CA THR A 35 5.54 0.27 19.85
C THR A 35 4.74 0.50 18.56
N GLU A 36 5.44 0.65 17.44
CA GLU A 36 4.85 0.87 16.12
C GLU A 36 3.95 -0.30 15.71
N TRP A 37 4.44 -1.53 15.88
CA TRP A 37 3.66 -2.74 15.59
C TRP A 37 2.50 -2.94 16.58
N ALA A 38 2.66 -2.55 17.85
CA ALA A 38 1.58 -2.60 18.84
C ALA A 38 0.45 -1.61 18.51
N GLU A 39 0.77 -0.43 17.99
CA GLU A 39 -0.20 0.58 17.58
C GLU A 39 -1.03 0.13 16.36
N LEU A 40 -0.43 -0.56 15.39
CA LEU A 40 -1.19 -1.18 14.30
C LEU A 40 -2.24 -2.15 14.84
N LEU A 41 -1.84 -3.01 15.78
CA LEU A 41 -2.77 -3.94 16.43
C LEU A 41 -3.88 -3.21 17.19
N ARG A 42 -3.56 -2.10 17.86
CA ARG A 42 -4.54 -1.28 18.59
C ARG A 42 -5.57 -0.66 17.63
N CYS A 43 -5.12 -0.07 16.53
CA CYS A 43 -6.00 0.54 15.53
C CYS A 43 -6.97 -0.48 14.92
N CYS A 44 -6.50 -1.70 14.65
CA CYS A 44 -7.33 -2.73 14.02
C CYS A 44 -8.34 -3.36 14.99
N ARG A 45 -7.97 -3.54 16.26
CA ARG A 45 -8.91 -4.03 17.30
C ARG A 45 -10.01 -3.02 17.63
N GLY A 46 -9.67 -1.73 17.61
CA GLY A 46 -10.64 -0.64 17.84
C GLY A 46 -11.63 -0.43 16.70
N ALA A 47 -11.37 -0.99 15.51
CA ALA A 47 -12.26 -0.86 14.35
C ALA A 47 -13.52 -1.73 14.44
N GLY A 48 -13.50 -2.81 15.23
CA GLY A 48 -14.66 -3.71 15.40
C GLY A 48 -15.93 -3.03 15.93
N THR A 49 -15.83 -1.83 16.50
CA THR A 49 -16.98 -0.99 16.91
C THR A 49 -17.33 0.13 15.93
N ARG A 50 -16.48 0.40 14.92
CA ARG A 50 -16.61 1.49 13.93
C ARG A 50 -16.79 1.02 12.48
N GLY A 51 -16.60 -0.28 12.18
CA GLY A 51 -16.70 -0.83 10.81
C GLY A 51 -15.37 -1.38 10.28
N VAL A 52 -15.11 -1.16 8.99
CA VAL A 52 -13.92 -1.68 8.26
C VAL A 52 -12.62 -1.23 8.93
N ALA A 53 -11.65 -2.15 9.03
CA ALA A 53 -10.33 -1.84 9.59
C ALA A 53 -9.67 -0.68 8.82
N PRO A 54 -9.19 0.37 9.52
CA PRO A 54 -8.62 1.52 8.84
C PRO A 54 -7.30 1.18 8.15
N VAL A 55 -6.63 0.09 8.54
CA VAL A 55 -5.39 -0.37 7.93
C VAL A 55 -5.72 -1.48 6.91
N HIS A 56 -5.44 -1.22 5.63
CA HIS A 56 -5.68 -2.16 4.55
C HIS A 56 -4.57 -3.21 4.44
N TRP A 57 -3.33 -2.78 4.61
CA TRP A 57 -2.15 -3.64 4.55
C TRP A 57 -0.96 -3.00 5.28
N ALA A 58 0.00 -3.83 5.67
CA ALA A 58 1.29 -3.42 6.21
C ALA A 58 2.42 -4.23 5.56
N VAL A 59 3.53 -3.57 5.24
CA VAL A 59 4.70 -4.21 4.62
C VAL A 59 5.64 -4.71 5.71
N LEU A 60 6.08 -5.96 5.56
CA LEU A 60 7.15 -6.56 6.33
C LEU A 60 8.43 -6.50 5.51
N ASP A 61 9.40 -5.74 6.02
CA ASP A 61 10.78 -5.78 5.56
C ASP A 61 11.70 -6.18 6.74
N VAL A 62 12.45 -7.26 6.56
CA VAL A 62 13.38 -7.75 7.59
C VAL A 62 14.78 -7.18 7.36
N ALA A 63 15.22 -7.14 6.10
CA ALA A 63 16.56 -6.71 5.72
C ALA A 63 16.65 -6.37 4.21
N ASN A 64 15.80 -5.47 3.72
CA ASN A 64 15.53 -5.25 2.28
C ASN A 64 15.08 -6.55 1.58
N GLY A 65 14.19 -7.29 2.24
CA GLY A 65 13.74 -8.63 1.85
C GLY A 65 13.44 -9.53 3.05
N PRO A 66 13.36 -10.86 2.86
CA PRO A 66 12.97 -11.80 3.92
C PRO A 66 14.09 -12.10 4.92
N GLY A 67 15.30 -11.59 4.70
CA GLY A 67 16.49 -11.91 5.48
C GLY A 67 17.16 -13.23 5.06
N ALA A 68 18.29 -13.55 5.69
CA ALA A 68 19.07 -14.75 5.39
C ALA A 68 18.54 -16.02 6.07
N ARG A 69 17.76 -15.86 7.15
CA ARG A 69 17.15 -16.94 7.94
C ARG A 69 15.83 -16.44 8.55
N PRO A 70 14.91 -17.34 8.94
CA PRO A 70 13.68 -16.96 9.64
C PRO A 70 13.99 -16.09 10.87
N ASP A 71 13.29 -14.96 10.98
CA ASP A 71 13.42 -14.04 12.11
C ASP A 71 12.38 -14.36 13.19
N PRO A 72 12.81 -14.69 14.43
CA PRO A 72 11.91 -15.11 15.51
C PRO A 72 11.04 -13.97 16.07
N HIS A 73 11.37 -12.70 15.83
CA HIS A 73 10.59 -11.54 16.26
C HIS A 73 9.53 -11.14 15.23
N CYS A 74 9.82 -11.33 13.94
CA CYS A 74 8.86 -11.03 12.87
C CYS A 74 7.67 -11.99 12.87
N MET A 75 7.91 -13.29 13.06
CA MET A 75 6.85 -14.30 13.02
C MET A 75 5.67 -14.01 13.98
N PRO A 76 5.88 -13.77 15.29
CA PRO A 76 4.78 -13.45 16.20
C PRO A 76 4.09 -12.11 15.88
N ALA A 77 4.84 -11.11 15.42
CA ALA A 77 4.28 -9.80 15.06
C ALA A 77 3.32 -9.92 13.87
N VAL A 78 3.73 -10.64 12.83
CA VAL A 78 2.93 -10.91 11.64
C VAL A 78 1.69 -11.74 11.98
N ALA A 79 1.85 -12.82 12.76
CA ALA A 79 0.73 -13.67 13.17
C ALA A 79 -0.37 -12.86 13.88
N ARG A 80 0.01 -12.00 14.84
CA ARG A 80 -0.92 -11.15 15.58
C ARG A 80 -1.64 -10.14 14.69
N LEU A 81 -0.97 -9.57 13.68
CA LEU A 81 -1.62 -8.64 12.75
C LEU A 81 -2.62 -9.34 11.86
N ARG A 82 -2.27 -10.54 11.36
CA ARG A 82 -3.17 -11.33 10.53
C ARG A 82 -4.45 -11.75 11.27
N GLU A 83 -4.37 -12.02 12.58
CA GLU A 83 -5.54 -12.26 13.43
C GLU A 83 -6.52 -11.06 13.47
N THR A 84 -6.05 -9.84 13.19
CA THR A 84 -6.89 -8.64 13.09
C THR A 84 -7.47 -8.39 11.71
N GLY A 85 -7.18 -9.26 10.72
CA GLY A 85 -7.66 -9.15 9.35
C GLY A 85 -6.84 -8.20 8.46
N VAL A 86 -5.72 -7.66 8.96
CA VAL A 86 -4.80 -6.85 8.16
C VAL A 86 -3.95 -7.75 7.27
N ARG A 87 -3.84 -7.40 5.99
CA ARG A 87 -2.94 -8.10 5.06
C ARG A 87 -1.49 -7.71 5.34
N VAL A 88 -0.63 -8.70 5.52
CA VAL A 88 0.80 -8.46 5.62
C VAL A 88 1.46 -8.76 4.28
N LEU A 89 2.23 -7.81 3.75
CA LEU A 89 2.88 -7.91 2.44
C LEU A 89 4.39 -8.07 2.63
N GLY A 90 5.01 -9.04 1.96
CA GLY A 90 6.47 -9.18 1.96
C GLY A 90 7.13 -8.14 1.04
N HIS A 91 8.16 -7.44 1.51
CA HIS A 91 8.93 -6.50 0.70
C HIS A 91 9.79 -7.24 -0.32
N LEU A 92 9.55 -6.97 -1.60
CA LEU A 92 10.31 -7.50 -2.72
C LEU A 92 10.88 -6.35 -3.54
N ASP A 93 12.17 -6.08 -3.38
CA ASP A 93 12.86 -5.10 -4.21
C ASP A 93 13.00 -5.59 -5.65
N THR A 94 12.55 -4.83 -6.65
CA THR A 94 12.69 -5.18 -8.06
C THR A 94 13.93 -4.57 -8.72
N GLY A 95 14.66 -3.70 -8.01
CA GLY A 95 15.83 -3.00 -8.52
C GLY A 95 15.56 -2.19 -9.79
N ARG A 96 14.36 -1.60 -9.93
CA ARG A 96 13.89 -0.95 -11.17
C ARG A 96 13.94 -1.86 -12.41
N GLY A 97 13.68 -3.14 -12.20
CA GLY A 97 13.72 -4.17 -13.25
C GLY A 97 15.11 -4.77 -13.50
N ALA A 98 16.15 -4.32 -12.79
CA ALA A 98 17.49 -4.90 -12.90
C ALA A 98 17.63 -6.20 -12.10
N ARG A 99 16.77 -6.44 -11.11
CA ARG A 99 16.87 -7.63 -10.26
C ARG A 99 16.50 -8.90 -11.02
N PRO A 100 17.28 -9.99 -10.90
CA PRO A 100 16.93 -11.27 -11.52
C PRO A 100 15.60 -11.84 -11.06
N PHE A 101 14.80 -12.34 -12.00
CA PHE A 101 13.49 -12.94 -11.73
C PHE A 101 13.56 -14.11 -10.73
N SER A 102 14.56 -14.98 -10.85
CA SER A 102 14.73 -16.15 -9.98
C SER A 102 14.97 -15.76 -8.52
N GLU A 103 15.72 -14.67 -8.28
CA GLU A 103 15.96 -14.16 -6.93
C GLU A 103 14.68 -13.59 -6.32
N LEU A 104 13.91 -12.83 -7.10
CA LEU A 104 12.63 -12.27 -6.67
C LEU A 104 11.65 -13.36 -6.23
N ILE A 105 11.51 -14.43 -7.02
CA ILE A 105 10.63 -15.56 -6.72
C ILE A 105 11.17 -16.38 -5.53
N SER A 106 12.49 -16.52 -5.42
CA SER A 106 13.09 -17.22 -4.27
C SER A 106 12.80 -16.49 -2.96
N ASP A 107 12.89 -15.16 -2.94
CA ASP A 107 12.53 -14.37 -1.76
C ASP A 107 11.03 -14.40 -1.48
N ALA A 108 10.19 -14.40 -2.52
CA ALA A 108 8.74 -14.58 -2.37
C ALA A 108 8.40 -15.90 -1.66
N HIS A 109 9.05 -17.00 -2.05
CA HIS A 109 8.89 -18.29 -1.36
C HIS A 109 9.31 -18.22 0.11
N ARG A 110 10.45 -17.58 0.42
CA ARG A 110 10.91 -17.41 1.81
C ARG A 110 9.91 -16.62 2.65
N PHE A 111 9.33 -15.55 2.11
CA PHE A 111 8.30 -14.80 2.83
C PHE A 111 7.06 -15.64 3.14
N LEU A 112 6.61 -16.46 2.18
CA LEU A 112 5.47 -17.35 2.39
C LEU A 112 5.77 -18.45 3.40
N GLU A 113 6.94 -19.07 3.30
CA GLU A 113 7.35 -20.18 4.17
C GLU A 113 7.58 -19.71 5.61
N TRP A 114 8.33 -18.62 5.79
CA TRP A 114 8.79 -18.18 7.11
C TRP A 114 7.78 -17.28 7.82
N TYR A 115 7.13 -16.37 7.10
CA TYR A 115 6.30 -15.33 7.70
C TYR A 115 4.82 -15.45 7.33
N ARG A 116 4.46 -16.33 6.39
CA ARG A 116 3.06 -16.55 5.94
C ARG A 116 2.36 -15.26 5.51
N VAL A 117 3.08 -14.41 4.77
CA VAL A 117 2.53 -13.17 4.22
C VAL A 117 1.33 -13.45 3.32
N ASP A 118 0.44 -12.46 3.19
CA ASP A 118 -0.79 -12.55 2.38
C ASP A 118 -0.58 -11.98 0.96
N GLY A 119 0.59 -11.39 0.69
CA GLY A 119 0.89 -10.77 -0.58
C GLY A 119 2.29 -10.17 -0.63
N PHE A 120 2.54 -9.34 -1.64
CA PHE A 120 3.85 -8.75 -1.89
C PHE A 120 3.79 -7.27 -2.23
N TRP A 121 4.75 -6.53 -1.69
CA TRP A 121 5.07 -5.16 -2.03
C TRP A 121 6.27 -5.16 -2.96
N LEU A 122 6.09 -4.75 -4.22
CA LEU A 122 7.17 -4.68 -5.19
C LEU A 122 7.81 -3.29 -5.14
N ASP A 123 8.94 -3.19 -4.45
CA ASP A 123 9.66 -1.94 -4.28
C ASP A 123 10.47 -1.57 -5.52
N ARG A 124 10.68 -0.26 -5.70
CA ARG A 124 11.39 0.34 -6.84
C ARG A 124 10.86 -0.17 -8.18
N CYS A 125 9.54 -0.38 -8.30
CA CYS A 125 8.91 -0.95 -9.48
C CYS A 125 9.04 0.01 -10.68
N PRO A 126 9.51 -0.43 -11.86
CA PRO A 126 9.71 0.45 -13.01
C PRO A 126 8.38 1.02 -13.51
N THR A 127 8.41 2.24 -14.05
CA THR A 127 7.24 2.93 -14.60
C THR A 127 7.14 2.80 -16.13
N ASP A 128 8.25 2.47 -16.79
CA ASP A 128 8.40 2.44 -18.24
C ASP A 128 7.67 1.27 -18.91
N ARG A 129 7.07 1.54 -20.07
CA ARG A 129 6.33 0.54 -20.85
C ARG A 129 7.20 -0.65 -21.31
N THR A 130 8.50 -0.46 -21.46
CA THR A 130 9.45 -1.49 -21.93
C THR A 130 9.61 -2.62 -20.93
N LEU A 131 9.49 -2.33 -19.63
CA LEU A 131 9.64 -3.32 -18.55
C LEU A 131 8.31 -3.94 -18.13
N LEU A 132 7.17 -3.44 -18.63
CA LEU A 132 5.84 -3.95 -18.31
C LEU A 132 5.70 -5.48 -18.54
N PRO A 133 6.16 -6.07 -19.67
CA PRO A 133 6.04 -7.53 -19.86
C PRO A 133 6.79 -8.34 -18.80
N ALA A 134 7.97 -7.87 -18.37
CA ALA A 134 8.77 -8.53 -17.35
C ALA A 134 8.08 -8.46 -15.96
N VAL A 135 7.57 -7.29 -15.59
CA VAL A 135 6.83 -7.11 -14.32
C VAL A 135 5.53 -7.89 -14.32
N ARG A 136 4.79 -7.90 -15.44
CA ARG A 136 3.57 -8.71 -15.60
C ARG A 136 3.85 -10.19 -15.41
N LYS A 137 4.95 -10.71 -15.99
CA LYS A 137 5.40 -12.09 -15.78
C LYS A 137 5.69 -12.38 -14.30
N ALA A 138 6.37 -11.48 -13.60
CA ALA A 138 6.61 -11.59 -12.16
C ALA A 138 5.29 -11.63 -11.37
N ALA A 139 4.37 -10.70 -11.63
CA ALA A 139 3.08 -10.63 -10.98
C ALA A 139 2.24 -11.90 -11.17
N THR A 140 2.18 -12.41 -12.41
CA THR A 140 1.50 -13.68 -12.71
C THR A 140 2.13 -14.83 -11.92
N CYS A 141 3.47 -14.94 -11.88
CA CYS A 141 4.15 -15.98 -11.13
C CYS A 141 3.88 -15.87 -9.62
N LEU A 142 3.95 -14.67 -9.04
CA LEU A 142 3.66 -14.44 -7.62
C LEU A 142 2.24 -14.87 -7.26
N ARG A 143 1.26 -14.59 -8.12
CA ARG A 143 -0.13 -15.04 -7.93
C ARG A 143 -0.31 -16.56 -8.02
N THR A 144 0.61 -17.29 -8.65
CA THR A 144 0.57 -18.77 -8.65
C THR A 144 1.12 -19.38 -7.36
N LEU A 145 1.88 -18.62 -6.56
CA LEU A 145 2.49 -19.14 -5.33
C LEU A 145 1.47 -19.32 -4.20
N ARG A 146 0.38 -18.53 -4.24
CA ARG A 146 -0.67 -18.54 -3.22
C ARG A 146 -1.98 -17.99 -3.80
N GLU A 147 -3.09 -18.60 -3.42
CA GLU A 147 -4.42 -18.05 -3.67
C GLU A 147 -4.60 -16.69 -2.96
N ASP A 148 -5.37 -15.80 -3.59
CA ASP A 148 -5.67 -14.45 -3.10
C ASP A 148 -4.43 -13.58 -2.80
N THR A 149 -3.32 -13.80 -3.51
CA THR A 149 -2.10 -12.98 -3.39
C THR A 149 -2.41 -11.53 -3.73
N TYR A 150 -2.26 -10.64 -2.74
CA TYR A 150 -2.43 -9.19 -2.91
C TYR A 150 -1.11 -8.54 -3.36
N LEU A 151 -1.12 -7.83 -4.49
CA LEU A 151 0.07 -7.18 -5.04
C LEU A 151 -0.02 -5.67 -5.00
N VAL A 152 1.00 -5.04 -4.42
CA VAL A 152 1.17 -3.58 -4.45
C VAL A 152 2.45 -3.23 -5.19
N PHE A 153 2.37 -2.41 -6.23
CA PHE A 153 3.55 -1.93 -6.95
C PHE A 153 3.94 -0.55 -6.47
N ALA A 154 5.12 -0.45 -5.87
CA ALA A 154 5.66 0.81 -5.37
C ALA A 154 6.43 1.54 -6.47
N HIS A 155 5.69 2.22 -7.36
CA HIS A 155 6.29 3.05 -8.40
C HIS A 155 6.76 4.41 -7.85
N GLY A 156 5.99 4.99 -6.92
CA GLY A 156 6.22 6.32 -6.37
C GLY A 156 5.85 7.48 -7.30
N SER A 157 5.45 7.17 -8.53
CA SER A 157 4.97 8.11 -9.55
C SER A 157 4.01 7.36 -10.50
N HIS A 158 3.24 8.06 -11.32
CA HIS A 158 2.33 7.43 -12.27
C HIS A 158 3.10 6.60 -13.31
N PRO A 159 2.91 5.26 -13.36
CA PRO A 159 3.50 4.42 -14.40
C PRO A 159 2.70 4.51 -15.70
N CYS A 160 3.15 3.80 -16.74
CA CYS A 160 2.29 3.58 -17.90
C CYS A 160 1.00 2.82 -17.49
N PRO A 161 -0.16 3.10 -18.13
CA PRO A 161 -1.45 2.58 -17.65
C PRO A 161 -1.55 1.06 -17.52
N GLY A 162 -0.83 0.31 -18.37
CA GLY A 162 -0.87 -1.15 -18.40
C GLY A 162 -0.38 -1.86 -17.13
N TYR A 163 0.28 -1.14 -16.21
CA TYR A 163 0.63 -1.66 -14.89
C TYR A 163 -0.59 -1.84 -13.98
N ALA A 164 -1.65 -1.03 -14.15
CA ALA A 164 -2.85 -1.09 -13.31
C ALA A 164 -3.60 -2.42 -13.42
N GLU A 165 -3.44 -3.14 -14.54
CA GLU A 165 -4.03 -4.47 -14.75
C GLU A 165 -3.26 -5.59 -14.04
N SER A 166 -2.00 -5.33 -13.66
CA SER A 166 -1.07 -6.36 -13.18
C SER A 166 -0.91 -6.37 -11.66
N ALA A 167 -1.50 -5.40 -10.96
CA ALA A 167 -1.48 -5.28 -9.50
C ALA A 167 -2.87 -5.01 -8.94
N ASP A 168 -3.02 -5.20 -7.64
CA ASP A 168 -4.24 -4.87 -6.90
C ASP A 168 -4.22 -3.38 -6.50
N GLN A 169 -3.03 -2.83 -6.24
CA GLN A 169 -2.84 -1.41 -5.95
C GLN A 169 -1.49 -0.90 -6.50
N LEU A 170 -1.46 0.36 -6.92
CA LEU A 170 -0.28 1.08 -7.38
C LEU A 170 0.02 2.25 -6.44
N VAL A 171 1.28 2.38 -6.03
CA VAL A 171 1.74 3.61 -5.36
C VAL A 171 2.06 4.64 -6.43
N THR A 172 1.12 5.54 -6.70
CA THR A 172 1.20 6.56 -7.74
C THR A 172 1.86 7.85 -7.29
N PHE A 173 2.06 8.01 -5.98
CA PHE A 173 2.83 9.10 -5.41
C PHE A 173 3.62 8.62 -4.19
N ALA A 174 4.92 8.89 -4.17
CA ALA A 174 5.76 8.77 -2.98
C ALA A 174 6.73 9.96 -2.93
N GLY A 175 6.55 10.86 -1.95
CA GLY A 175 7.35 12.07 -1.88
C GLY A 175 7.00 13.01 -0.73
N GLY A 176 7.60 14.20 -0.77
CA GLY A 176 7.43 15.21 0.27
C GLY A 176 6.12 15.98 0.15
N TRP A 177 5.64 16.51 1.28
CA TRP A 177 4.46 17.37 1.35
C TRP A 177 4.50 18.55 0.37
N SER A 178 5.67 19.18 0.22
CA SER A 178 5.86 20.29 -0.70
C SER A 178 5.56 19.92 -2.15
N ASP A 179 6.02 18.75 -2.61
CA ASP A 179 5.77 18.28 -3.98
C ASP A 179 4.33 17.77 -4.12
N TYR A 180 3.80 17.12 -3.08
CA TYR A 180 2.46 16.58 -3.07
C TYR A 180 1.39 17.66 -3.22
N ARG A 181 1.59 18.84 -2.63
CA ARG A 181 0.65 19.96 -2.73
C ARG A 181 0.45 20.47 -4.16
N PHE A 182 1.47 20.29 -5.01
CA PHE A 182 1.45 20.71 -6.41
C PHE A 182 1.44 19.53 -7.38
N SER A 183 1.20 18.31 -6.89
CA SER A 183 1.15 17.13 -7.74
C SER A 183 -0.09 17.13 -8.62
N GLN A 184 0.01 16.46 -9.77
CA GLN A 184 -1.07 16.29 -10.71
C GLN A 184 -1.41 14.81 -10.84
N VAL A 185 -2.70 14.54 -11.05
CA VAL A 185 -3.19 13.19 -11.35
C VAL A 185 -3.02 12.92 -12.84
N ALA A 186 -2.66 11.69 -13.20
CA ALA A 186 -2.65 11.26 -14.60
C ALA A 186 -4.07 10.93 -15.08
N GLU A 187 -4.48 11.45 -16.24
CA GLU A 187 -5.86 11.33 -16.76
C GLU A 187 -6.40 9.89 -16.80
N TRP A 188 -5.55 8.92 -17.17
CA TRP A 188 -5.91 7.51 -17.27
C TRP A 188 -6.36 6.89 -15.94
N THR A 189 -5.99 7.48 -14.79
CA THR A 189 -6.40 6.92 -13.49
C THR A 189 -7.90 7.08 -13.25
N ALA A 190 -8.57 7.98 -13.97
CA ALA A 190 -10.02 8.17 -13.91
C ALA A 190 -10.81 6.94 -14.40
N ASP A 191 -10.19 6.06 -15.19
CA ASP A 191 -10.80 4.82 -15.68
C ASP A 191 -10.82 3.70 -14.60
N TYR A 192 -10.22 3.95 -13.44
CA TYR A 192 -10.02 2.97 -12.38
C TYR A 192 -10.61 3.44 -11.05
N PRO A 193 -11.10 2.51 -10.22
CA PRO A 193 -11.63 2.86 -8.91
C PRO A 193 -10.50 3.32 -7.96
N PRO A 194 -10.77 4.23 -7.01
CA PRO A 194 -9.74 4.82 -6.15
C PRO A 194 -8.90 3.81 -5.36
N GLU A 195 -9.50 2.67 -5.00
CA GLU A 195 -8.85 1.60 -4.24
C GLU A 195 -7.60 1.04 -4.94
N ARG A 196 -7.46 1.26 -6.24
CA ARG A 196 -6.25 0.89 -7.01
C ARG A 196 -5.07 1.82 -6.80
N PHE A 197 -5.22 2.94 -6.10
CA PHE A 197 -4.17 3.95 -5.97
C PHE A 197 -3.82 4.24 -4.52
N CYS A 198 -2.51 4.34 -4.27
CA CYS A 198 -1.93 4.63 -2.97
C CYS A 198 -0.97 5.82 -3.03
N HIS A 199 -1.09 6.76 -2.09
CA HIS A 199 -0.16 7.87 -1.93
C HIS A 199 0.60 7.79 -0.60
N LEU A 200 1.93 7.85 -0.68
CA LEU A 200 2.82 7.95 0.48
C LEU A 200 3.38 9.37 0.56
N VAL A 201 3.08 10.09 1.63
CA VAL A 201 3.49 11.50 1.77
C VAL A 201 4.21 11.71 3.08
N HIS A 202 5.45 12.21 2.99
CA HIS A 202 6.28 12.51 4.14
C HIS A 202 6.43 14.02 4.36
N GLY A 203 6.81 14.41 5.58
CA GLY A 203 6.97 15.80 5.99
C GLY A 203 5.64 16.57 6.10
N VAL A 204 4.53 15.87 6.33
CA VAL A 204 3.18 16.46 6.48
C VAL A 204 2.98 16.94 7.91
N PRO A 205 2.89 18.26 8.16
CA PRO A 205 2.59 18.76 9.50
C PRO A 205 1.15 18.38 9.90
N ARG A 206 0.90 18.21 11.21
CA ARG A 206 -0.43 17.87 11.75
C ARG A 206 -1.54 18.82 11.24
N SER A 207 -1.25 20.10 11.06
CA SER A 207 -2.21 21.11 10.57
C SER A 207 -2.63 20.90 9.11
N HIS A 208 -1.85 20.15 8.32
CA HIS A 208 -2.10 19.92 6.90
C HIS A 208 -2.69 18.53 6.61
N LEU A 209 -3.03 17.74 7.64
CA LEU A 209 -3.66 16.42 7.44
C LEU A 209 -4.93 16.49 6.61
N ASP A 210 -5.82 17.44 6.92
CA ASP A 210 -7.10 17.58 6.21
C ASP A 210 -6.90 18.02 4.75
N GLU A 211 -5.88 18.85 4.48
CA GLU A 211 -5.50 19.22 3.10
C GLU A 211 -4.91 18.02 2.34
N ALA A 212 -4.01 17.26 2.97
CA ALA A 212 -3.41 16.07 2.36
C ALA A 212 -4.46 15.00 2.01
N LEU A 213 -5.41 14.75 2.91
CA LEU A 213 -6.50 13.80 2.68
C LEU A 213 -7.46 14.28 1.59
N ARG A 214 -7.72 15.59 1.51
CA ARG A 214 -8.52 16.16 0.42
C ARG A 214 -7.82 16.02 -0.93
N ILE A 215 -6.51 16.27 -1.00
CA ILE A 215 -5.71 16.05 -2.22
C ILE A 215 -5.78 14.57 -2.62
N ALA A 216 -5.61 13.65 -1.67
CA ALA A 216 -5.68 12.21 -1.95
C ALA A 216 -7.03 11.81 -2.57
N ARG A 217 -8.14 12.26 -1.98
CA ARG A 217 -9.48 12.00 -2.51
C ARG A 217 -9.68 12.61 -3.90
N TRP A 218 -9.24 13.85 -4.10
CA TRP A 218 -9.39 14.53 -5.39
C TRP A 218 -8.58 13.87 -6.52
N GLN A 219 -7.39 13.35 -6.19
CA GLN A 219 -6.56 12.59 -7.12
C GLN A 219 -6.95 11.11 -7.24
N GLY A 220 -8.03 10.69 -6.56
CA GLY A 220 -8.54 9.33 -6.65
C GLY A 220 -7.70 8.27 -5.94
N ALA A 221 -6.95 8.61 -4.88
CA ALA A 221 -6.30 7.62 -4.04
C ALA A 221 -7.27 7.06 -2.99
N GLY A 222 -7.38 5.73 -2.91
CA GLY A 222 -8.17 5.02 -1.90
C GLY A 222 -7.34 4.55 -0.70
N THR A 223 -6.01 4.65 -0.76
CA THR A 223 -5.12 4.31 0.37
C THR A 223 -4.04 5.36 0.53
N VAL A 224 -3.72 5.74 1.76
CA VAL A 224 -2.71 6.77 2.05
C VAL A 224 -1.83 6.39 3.22
N TYR A 225 -0.62 6.94 3.24
CA TYR A 225 0.22 7.00 4.44
C TYR A 225 0.80 8.40 4.57
N LEU A 226 0.49 9.07 5.68
CA LEU A 226 0.93 10.44 5.95
C LEU A 226 1.83 10.43 7.18
N THR A 227 3.02 11.03 7.07
CA THR A 227 3.96 11.17 8.18
C THR A 227 4.56 12.57 8.25
N ASP A 228 4.81 13.07 9.47
CA ASP A 228 5.51 14.33 9.72
C ASP A 228 7.03 14.18 9.60
N ARG A 229 7.54 12.95 9.60
CA ARG A 229 8.94 12.64 9.36
C ARG A 229 9.32 12.98 7.93
N ARG A 230 10.55 13.43 7.71
CA ARG A 230 11.09 13.70 6.36
C ARG A 230 12.03 12.57 5.96
N ALA A 231 11.98 12.16 4.70
CA ALA A 231 12.95 11.21 4.17
C ALA A 231 14.33 11.90 4.11
N ALA A 232 15.37 11.23 4.59
CA ALA A 232 16.73 11.73 4.52
C ALA A 232 17.26 11.81 3.07
N VAL A 233 16.68 11.03 2.15
CA VAL A 233 17.06 10.99 0.73
C VAL A 233 15.81 11.04 -0.15
N ALA A 234 15.85 11.85 -1.22
CA ALA A 234 14.74 12.09 -2.15
C ALA A 234 14.42 10.92 -3.11
N THR A 235 15.18 9.82 -3.06
CA THR A 235 15.01 8.67 -3.95
C THR A 235 14.26 7.56 -3.23
N GLY A 236 13.13 7.13 -3.80
CA GLY A 236 12.21 6.10 -3.29
C GLY A 236 12.79 4.69 -3.10
N THR A 237 13.84 4.56 -2.30
CA THR A 237 13.99 3.45 -1.36
C THR A 237 13.06 3.71 -0.17
N ALA A 238 12.49 2.67 0.42
CA ALA A 238 11.93 2.75 1.76
C ALA A 238 13.04 3.30 2.69
N GLY A 239 12.99 4.61 2.95
CA GLY A 239 13.94 5.35 3.77
C GLY A 239 13.28 5.84 5.05
N ASP A 240 14.11 6.19 6.02
CA ASP A 240 13.89 6.53 7.43
C ASP A 240 12.56 7.21 7.82
N ALA A 241 11.90 7.92 6.90
CA ALA A 241 10.61 8.57 7.15
C ALA A 241 9.47 7.59 7.45
N TRP A 242 9.54 6.39 6.89
CA TRP A 242 8.48 5.38 7.01
C TRP A 242 8.70 4.43 8.18
N GLU A 243 9.93 4.37 8.71
CA GLU A 243 10.35 3.37 9.69
C GLU A 243 9.70 3.56 11.07
N SER A 244 9.28 4.78 11.40
CA SER A 244 8.63 5.11 12.67
C SER A 244 7.23 5.64 12.45
N LEU A 245 6.39 5.52 13.48
CA LEU A 245 5.06 6.10 13.47
C LEU A 245 5.09 7.65 13.33
N PRO A 246 4.10 8.23 12.62
CA PRO A 246 3.86 9.66 12.64
C PRO A 246 3.60 10.16 14.06
N GLY A 247 4.16 11.32 14.43
CA GLY A 247 3.89 11.94 15.73
C GLY A 247 2.42 12.30 15.95
N HIS A 248 1.63 12.31 14.88
CA HIS A 248 0.20 12.59 14.85
C HIS A 248 -0.65 11.37 14.44
N TRP A 249 -0.16 10.15 14.66
CA TRP A 249 -0.82 8.90 14.24
C TRP A 249 -2.31 8.82 14.60
N ASP A 250 -2.69 9.09 15.85
CA ASP A 250 -4.10 9.07 16.28
C ASP A 250 -4.97 10.08 15.51
N ALA A 251 -4.43 11.27 15.27
CA ALA A 251 -5.12 12.32 14.52
C ALA A 251 -5.29 11.96 13.04
N PHE A 252 -4.34 11.23 12.47
CA PHE A 252 -4.39 10.69 11.12
C PHE A 252 -5.44 9.57 11.01
N VAL A 253 -5.33 8.51 11.81
CA VAL A 253 -6.26 7.37 11.78
C VAL A 253 -7.69 7.79 12.09
N SER A 254 -7.90 8.74 13.00
CA SER A 254 -9.25 9.24 13.32
C SER A 254 -9.94 9.93 12.13
N ARG A 255 -9.19 10.57 11.22
CA ARG A 255 -9.73 11.26 10.03
C ARG A 255 -10.02 10.33 8.86
N ILE A 256 -9.37 9.17 8.86
CA ILE A 256 -9.59 8.12 7.88
C ILE A 256 -10.94 7.43 8.15
N GLY A 257 -11.25 7.16 9.43
CA GLY A 257 -12.49 6.49 9.84
C GLY A 257 -13.75 7.35 9.83
N THR A 258 -13.63 8.68 9.66
CA THR A 258 -14.79 9.56 9.43
C THR A 258 -15.06 9.64 7.94
N GLY A 259 -15.89 8.72 7.42
CA GLY A 259 -16.61 9.01 6.18
C GLY A 259 -17.41 10.29 6.43
N VAL A 260 -17.06 11.36 5.73
CA VAL A 260 -17.77 12.64 5.86
C VAL A 260 -19.17 12.38 5.31
N SER A 261 -20.14 12.22 6.21
CA SER A 261 -21.54 12.48 5.90
C SER A 261 -21.66 13.99 5.74
N GLU A 262 -21.64 14.47 4.50
CA GLU A 262 -22.37 15.68 4.12
C GLU A 262 -23.82 15.31 3.83
#